data_AF-G0N1K1-F1
#
_entry.id   AF-G0N1K1-F1
#
_cell.length_a   1.000
_cell.length_b   1.000
_cell.length_c   1.000
_cell.angle_alpha   90.00
_cell.angle_beta   90.00
_cell.angle_gamma   90.00
#
_symmetry.space_group_name_H-M   'P 1'
#
loop_
_entity.id
_entity.type
_entity.pdbx_description
1 polymer ?
#
loop_
_entity_poly.entity_id
_entity_poly.type
_entity_poly.pdbx_seq_one_letter_code
_entity_poly.pdbx_strand_id
1 'polypeptide(L)'
;MLLVYVLFCLVAVSAGWFDDLFSTKAPEIIGVPCSENQVILSMYNHLGKSYEFKCGSIPCGEFGRDCVDDQIQCRTEHDYFLSGMRWAPNNESLLLRCCKLQTKKKTIYVGTEELGSYYRNYHGGGKVVAEKRYEKNGGTEYDFIANFRSEGHFSSKTARTWTYRIMCENEEEPTTAAPAPINSVVEEERASGEASGEEMAYED
;
A
#
# COMPACT_ATOMS: atom_id res chain seq x y z
N MET A 1 -28.62 44.26 -22.44
CA MET A 1 -28.92 42.84 -22.14
C MET A 1 -27.85 41.86 -22.62
N LEU A 2 -27.16 42.09 -23.77
CA LEU A 2 -26.05 41.23 -24.21
C LEU A 2 -24.85 41.20 -23.25
N LEU A 3 -24.48 42.35 -22.66
CA LEU A 3 -23.29 42.47 -21.79
C LEU A 3 -23.40 41.67 -20.47
N VAL A 4 -24.62 41.47 -19.98
CA VAL A 4 -24.89 40.71 -18.74
C VAL A 4 -24.75 39.21 -18.99
N TYR A 5 -25.14 38.73 -20.18
CA TYR A 5 -24.97 37.33 -20.58
C TYR A 5 -23.51 36.94 -20.78
N VAL A 6 -22.69 37.83 -21.35
CA VAL A 6 -21.25 37.56 -21.56
C VAL A 6 -20.49 37.48 -20.22
N LEU A 7 -20.84 38.32 -19.24
CA LEU A 7 -20.26 38.25 -17.89
C LEU A 7 -20.65 36.96 -17.17
N PHE A 8 -21.90 36.50 -17.29
CA PHE A 8 -22.35 35.25 -16.67
C PHE A 8 -21.65 34.02 -17.27
N CYS A 9 -21.39 34.00 -18.58
CA CYS A 9 -20.62 32.91 -19.21
C CYS A 9 -19.16 32.89 -18.74
N LEU A 10 -18.52 34.05 -18.53
CA LEU A 10 -17.13 34.10 -18.06
C LEU A 10 -16.97 33.59 -16.61
N VAL A 11 -17.97 33.81 -15.75
CA VAL A 11 -17.99 33.26 -14.37
C VAL A 11 -18.29 31.76 -14.36
N ALA A 12 -19.13 31.26 -15.26
CA ALA A 12 -19.43 29.83 -15.36
C ALA A 12 -18.24 29.03 -15.91
N VAL A 13 -17.46 29.59 -16.83
CA VAL A 13 -16.28 28.91 -17.39
C VAL A 13 -15.15 28.80 -16.37
N SER A 14 -15.00 29.72 -15.42
CA SER A 14 -13.96 29.60 -14.37
C SER A 14 -14.32 28.57 -13.29
N ALA A 15 -15.61 28.23 -13.10
CA ALA A 15 -16.04 27.30 -12.05
C ALA A 15 -15.52 25.86 -12.27
N GLY A 16 -15.44 25.39 -13.52
CA GLY A 16 -14.98 24.02 -13.82
C GLY A 16 -13.49 23.75 -13.54
N TRP A 17 -12.71 24.78 -13.23
CA TRP A 17 -11.27 24.72 -12.96
C TRP A 17 -11.01 24.73 -11.44
N PHE A 18 -12.01 25.19 -10.67
CA PHE A 18 -11.95 25.20 -9.20
C PHE A 18 -12.33 23.84 -8.61
N ASP A 19 -13.15 23.03 -9.28
CA ASP A 19 -13.58 21.73 -8.77
C ASP A 19 -12.41 20.76 -8.52
N ASP A 20 -11.35 20.83 -9.34
CA ASP A 20 -10.15 19.99 -9.18
C ASP A 20 -9.25 20.47 -8.03
N LEU A 21 -9.32 21.75 -7.65
CA LEU A 21 -8.60 22.32 -6.52
C LEU A 21 -9.26 22.02 -5.17
N PHE A 22 -10.56 21.70 -5.15
CA PHE A 22 -11.35 21.45 -3.94
C PHE A 22 -11.93 20.04 -3.88
N SER A 23 -11.27 19.07 -4.51
CA SER A 23 -11.66 17.66 -4.42
C SER A 23 -11.55 17.16 -2.97
N THR A 24 -12.70 16.97 -2.33
CA THR A 24 -12.86 16.46 -0.95
C THR A 24 -12.62 14.95 -0.83
N LYS A 25 -12.36 14.27 -1.95
CA LYS A 25 -12.08 12.84 -1.94
C LYS A 25 -10.70 12.57 -1.33
N ALA A 26 -10.64 11.54 -0.49
CA ALA A 26 -9.38 10.98 0.00
C ALA A 26 -8.42 10.72 -1.18
N PRO A 27 -7.10 10.88 -0.99
CA PRO A 27 -6.14 10.49 -2.02
C PRO A 27 -6.39 9.04 -2.42
N GLU A 28 -6.49 8.79 -3.72
CA GLU A 28 -6.65 7.45 -4.25
C GLU A 28 -5.35 6.70 -4.01
N ILE A 29 -5.38 5.53 -3.42
CA ILE A 29 -4.16 4.72 -3.30
C ILE A 29 -3.94 4.03 -4.66
N ILE A 30 -2.74 4.10 -5.24
CA ILE A 30 -2.48 3.51 -6.56
C ILE A 30 -1.47 2.38 -6.40
N GLY A 31 -1.76 1.24 -7.03
CA GLY A 31 -0.92 0.05 -6.99
C GLY A 31 -1.49 -1.07 -6.14
N VAL A 32 -0.67 -2.07 -5.90
CA VAL A 32 -1.06 -3.28 -5.18
C VAL A 32 -0.69 -3.09 -3.70
N PRO A 33 -1.67 -3.16 -2.77
CA PRO A 33 -1.36 -3.08 -1.35
C PRO A 33 -0.48 -4.26 -0.91
N CYS A 34 0.26 -4.10 0.19
CA CYS A 34 1.10 -5.18 0.71
C CYS A 34 0.27 -6.44 0.97
N SER A 35 0.76 -7.58 0.47
CA SER A 35 0.15 -8.88 0.75
C SER A 35 0.34 -9.27 2.22
N GLU A 36 -0.33 -10.34 2.64
CA GLU A 36 -0.13 -10.88 3.99
C GLU A 36 1.35 -11.21 4.26
N ASN A 37 1.77 -10.98 5.49
CA ASN A 37 3.14 -11.12 5.98
C ASN A 37 4.17 -10.19 5.31
N GLN A 38 3.71 -9.05 4.79
CA GLN A 38 4.58 -8.01 4.23
C GLN A 38 4.49 -6.69 5.00
N VAL A 39 5.59 -5.94 4.94
CA VAL A 39 5.75 -4.58 5.46
C VAL A 39 6.03 -3.60 4.33
N ILE A 40 5.84 -2.31 4.57
CA ILE A 40 6.23 -1.28 3.60
C ILE A 40 7.72 -0.95 3.79
N LEU A 41 8.47 -0.98 2.68
CA LEU A 41 9.89 -0.58 2.64
C LEU A 41 10.07 0.83 2.09
N SER A 42 9.27 1.22 1.11
CA SER A 42 9.24 2.59 0.62
C SER A 42 7.86 2.98 0.13
N MET A 43 7.60 4.27 0.09
CA MET A 43 6.36 4.85 -0.39
C MET A 43 6.67 5.97 -1.38
N TYR A 44 5.93 5.99 -2.48
CA TYR A 44 5.90 7.08 -3.43
C TYR A 44 4.58 7.85 -3.28
N ASN A 45 4.66 9.18 -3.26
CA ASN A 45 3.48 10.06 -3.24
C ASN A 45 3.42 10.84 -4.55
N HIS A 46 2.34 10.65 -5.30
CA HIS A 46 2.07 11.36 -6.55
C HIS A 46 1.44 12.73 -6.26
N LEU A 47 2.21 13.62 -5.63
CA LEU A 47 1.83 15.03 -5.37
C LEU A 47 0.49 15.16 -4.61
N GLY A 48 0.25 14.28 -3.64
CA GLY A 48 -0.98 14.23 -2.86
C GLY A 48 -2.18 13.66 -3.58
N LYS A 49 -2.05 13.20 -4.84
CA LYS A 49 -3.14 12.52 -5.55
C LYS A 49 -3.24 11.07 -5.14
N SER A 50 -2.09 10.39 -5.04
CA SER A 50 -2.03 8.98 -4.71
C SER A 50 -0.76 8.54 -4.01
N TYR A 51 -0.85 7.37 -3.38
CA TYR A 51 0.29 6.68 -2.77
C TYR A 51 0.54 5.34 -3.46
N GLU A 52 1.80 5.07 -3.78
CA GLU A 52 2.29 3.76 -4.23
C GLU A 52 3.24 3.19 -3.18
N PHE A 53 3.09 1.91 -2.86
CA PHE A 53 3.89 1.24 -1.84
C PHE A 53 4.80 0.20 -2.45
N LYS A 54 6.06 0.19 -2.03
CA LYS A 54 6.97 -0.93 -2.24
C LYS A 54 6.97 -1.80 -1.00
N CYS A 55 6.36 -2.96 -1.12
CA CYS A 55 6.27 -3.93 -0.05
C CYS A 55 7.43 -4.93 -0.11
N GLY A 56 7.75 -5.51 1.03
CA GLY A 56 8.66 -6.62 1.14
C GLY A 56 8.37 -7.40 2.41
N SER A 57 8.97 -8.57 2.54
CA SER A 57 8.84 -9.34 3.77
C SER A 57 9.51 -8.65 4.96
N ILE A 58 9.13 -9.08 6.17
CA ILE A 58 9.90 -8.71 7.35
C ILE A 58 11.34 -9.27 7.23
N PRO A 59 12.37 -8.47 7.54
CA PRO A 59 13.78 -8.88 7.39
C PRO A 59 14.21 -10.05 8.27
N CYS A 60 13.58 -10.24 9.41
CA CYS A 60 13.77 -11.39 10.29
C CYS A 60 12.61 -11.50 11.26
N GLY A 61 12.51 -12.67 11.92
CA GLY A 61 11.34 -13.03 12.70
C GLY A 61 10.15 -13.40 11.82
N GLU A 62 9.01 -13.62 12.46
CA GLU A 62 7.78 -14.02 11.79
C GLU A 62 6.56 -13.32 12.38
N PHE A 63 5.60 -12.99 11.52
CA PHE A 63 4.30 -12.57 12.01
C PHE A 63 3.55 -13.79 12.52
N GLY A 64 3.10 -13.71 13.77
CA GLY A 64 2.33 -14.78 14.38
C GLY A 64 0.92 -14.88 13.80
N ARG A 65 0.16 -15.86 14.30
CA ARG A 65 -1.27 -16.04 13.94
C ARG A 65 -2.20 -15.05 14.63
N ASP A 66 -1.69 -14.32 15.62
CA ASP A 66 -2.42 -13.28 16.35
C ASP A 66 -2.42 -12.00 15.53
N CYS A 67 -3.48 -11.83 14.73
CA CYS A 67 -3.67 -10.73 13.82
C CYS A 67 -5.05 -10.11 14.02
N VAL A 68 -5.11 -8.80 13.86
CA VAL A 68 -6.35 -8.02 13.80
C VAL A 68 -6.42 -7.40 12.42
N ASP A 69 -7.44 -7.81 11.66
CA ASP A 69 -7.72 -7.27 10.34
C ASP A 69 -8.53 -5.99 10.41
N ASP A 70 -8.67 -5.34 9.25
CA ASP A 70 -9.60 -4.23 9.05
C ASP A 70 -9.35 -3.00 9.92
N GLN A 71 -8.07 -2.79 10.28
CA GLN A 71 -7.67 -1.68 11.12
C GLN A 71 -7.30 -0.45 10.28
N ILE A 72 -7.64 0.74 10.76
CA ILE A 72 -7.20 2.00 10.12
C ILE A 72 -5.76 2.37 10.51
N GLN A 73 -5.21 1.75 11.56
CA GLN A 73 -3.85 1.95 12.05
C GLN A 73 -3.44 0.77 12.97
N CYS A 74 -2.16 0.40 12.98
CA CYS A 74 -1.61 -0.61 13.88
C CYS A 74 -1.11 -0.04 15.22
N ARG A 75 -1.33 -0.78 16.31
CA ARG A 75 -0.88 -0.41 17.67
C ARG A 75 0.50 -1.00 17.97
N THR A 76 1.52 -0.35 17.46
CA THR A 76 2.92 -0.83 17.56
C THR A 76 3.47 -0.88 18.99
N GLU A 77 2.90 -0.11 19.92
CA GLU A 77 3.20 -0.16 21.36
C GLU A 77 2.89 -1.51 22.03
N HIS A 78 2.02 -2.33 21.42
CA HIS A 78 1.63 -3.66 21.89
C HIS A 78 2.23 -4.79 21.03
N ASP A 79 3.33 -4.50 20.33
CA ASP A 79 3.99 -5.41 19.38
C ASP A 79 3.12 -5.80 18.18
N TYR A 80 2.07 -5.04 17.86
CA TYR A 80 1.27 -5.21 16.64
C TYR A 80 1.78 -4.30 15.52
N PHE A 81 2.32 -4.91 14.47
CA PHE A 81 2.88 -4.21 13.31
C PHE A 81 2.06 -4.53 12.06
N LEU A 82 2.12 -3.63 11.08
CA LEU A 82 1.57 -3.85 9.74
C LEU A 82 2.17 -5.13 9.15
N SER A 83 1.30 -6.04 8.74
CA SER A 83 1.61 -7.34 8.15
C SER A 83 0.79 -7.59 6.89
N GLY A 84 0.20 -6.54 6.32
CA GLY A 84 -0.62 -6.63 5.12
C GLY A 84 -1.57 -5.46 5.03
N MET A 85 -2.09 -5.25 3.83
CA MET A 85 -3.03 -4.19 3.52
C MET A 85 -4.05 -4.67 2.50
N ARG A 86 -5.27 -4.15 2.59
CA ARG A 86 -6.29 -4.36 1.57
C ARG A 86 -7.10 -3.10 1.36
N TRP A 87 -7.74 -3.01 0.20
CA TRP A 87 -8.74 -2.01 -0.07
C TRP A 87 -9.95 -2.17 0.86
N ALA A 88 -10.41 -1.06 1.42
CA ALA A 88 -11.69 -0.99 2.09
C ALA A 88 -12.82 -1.23 1.07
N PRO A 89 -14.01 -1.69 1.50
CA PRO A 89 -15.13 -1.96 0.58
C PRO A 89 -15.59 -0.76 -0.25
N ASN A 90 -15.26 0.47 0.19
CA ASN A 90 -15.55 1.69 -0.55
C ASN A 90 -14.51 2.01 -1.64
N ASN A 91 -13.40 1.25 -1.74
CA ASN A 91 -12.26 1.52 -2.62
C ASN A 91 -11.62 2.90 -2.47
N GLU A 92 -11.86 3.60 -1.36
CA GLU A 92 -11.36 4.96 -1.11
C GLU A 92 -10.38 5.01 0.06
N SER A 93 -10.13 3.88 0.73
CA SER A 93 -9.20 3.79 1.86
C SER A 93 -8.53 2.43 1.95
N LEU A 94 -7.38 2.37 2.61
CA LEU A 94 -6.74 1.11 2.96
C LEU A 94 -7.08 0.71 4.39
N LEU A 95 -7.31 -0.59 4.55
CA LEU A 95 -7.37 -1.27 5.82
C LEU A 95 -6.09 -2.09 6.01
N LEU A 96 -5.56 -2.07 7.22
CA LEU A 96 -4.34 -2.73 7.61
C LEU A 96 -4.67 -4.05 8.31
N ARG A 97 -3.86 -5.07 8.01
CA ARG A 97 -3.73 -6.27 8.83
C ARG A 97 -2.59 -6.03 9.81
N CYS A 98 -2.91 -6.01 11.10
CA CYS A 98 -1.94 -5.78 12.16
C CYS A 98 -1.68 -7.10 12.90
N CYS A 99 -0.46 -7.61 12.87
CA CYS A 99 -0.10 -8.87 13.50
C CYS A 99 0.96 -8.69 14.57
N LYS A 100 0.92 -9.57 15.57
CA LYS A 100 1.96 -9.64 16.57
C LYS A 100 3.25 -10.17 15.94
N LEU A 101 4.33 -9.40 16.03
CA LEU A 101 5.63 -9.82 15.53
C LEU A 101 6.34 -10.71 16.55
N GLN A 102 6.77 -11.89 16.10
CA GLN A 102 7.58 -12.82 16.88
C GLN A 102 9.03 -12.71 16.43
N THR A 103 9.87 -12.14 17.29
CA THR A 103 11.29 -11.98 17.03
C THR A 103 12.08 -12.19 18.33
N LYS A 104 13.31 -12.68 18.21
CA LYS A 104 14.21 -12.91 19.34
C LYS A 104 14.64 -11.60 20.01
N LYS A 105 14.80 -10.54 19.22
CA LYS A 105 15.19 -9.21 19.70
C LYS A 105 14.04 -8.23 19.56
N LYS A 106 13.91 -7.31 20.53
CA LYS A 106 12.88 -6.27 20.47
C LYS A 106 13.08 -5.34 19.28
N THR A 107 11.97 -4.89 18.70
CA THR A 107 11.99 -3.79 17.75
C THR A 107 12.17 -2.45 18.47
N ILE A 108 12.86 -1.50 17.83
CA ILE A 108 13.09 -0.17 18.35
C ILE A 108 12.29 0.82 17.51
N TYR A 109 11.54 1.70 18.15
CA TYR A 109 10.88 2.81 17.46
C TYR A 109 11.92 3.82 16.99
N VAL A 110 11.95 4.12 15.69
CA VAL A 110 12.92 5.03 15.08
C VAL A 110 12.34 6.44 14.99
N GLY A 111 11.09 6.55 14.56
CA GLY A 111 10.45 7.85 14.40
C GLY A 111 9.13 7.78 13.67
N THR A 112 8.44 8.92 13.69
CA THR A 112 7.24 9.18 12.89
C THR A 112 7.60 10.22 11.86
N GLU A 113 7.24 9.97 10.60
CA GLU A 113 7.40 10.95 9.53
C GLU A 113 6.01 11.40 9.07
N GLU A 114 5.85 12.72 8.93
CA GLU A 114 4.68 13.32 8.28
C GLU A 114 5.04 13.68 6.85
N LEU A 115 4.45 12.95 5.92
CA LEU A 115 4.70 13.05 4.50
C LEU A 115 3.70 14.03 3.90
N GLY A 116 4.16 15.26 3.73
CA GLY A 116 3.41 16.31 3.05
C GLY A 116 3.05 15.95 1.60
N SER A 117 2.08 16.67 1.04
CA SER A 117 1.61 16.46 -0.34
C SER A 117 2.72 16.55 -1.40
N TYR A 118 3.77 17.31 -1.16
CA TYR A 118 4.91 17.48 -2.09
C TYR A 118 6.04 16.47 -1.89
N TYR A 119 5.98 15.64 -0.85
CA TYR A 119 7.04 14.71 -0.50
C TYR A 119 6.93 13.45 -1.36
N ARG A 120 7.74 13.32 -2.42
CA ARG A 120 7.58 12.28 -3.44
C ARG A 120 8.07 10.89 -3.05
N ASN A 121 9.26 10.76 -2.48
CA ASN A 121 9.91 9.46 -2.25
C ASN A 121 10.28 9.31 -0.78
N TYR A 122 9.59 8.43 -0.05
CA TYR A 122 9.94 8.07 1.31
C TYR A 122 10.54 6.67 1.36
N HIS A 123 11.80 6.58 1.78
CA HIS A 123 12.47 5.31 2.04
C HIS A 123 12.54 5.10 3.54
N GLY A 124 11.52 4.44 4.08
CA GLY A 124 11.41 4.13 5.51
C GLY A 124 11.94 2.75 5.90
N GLY A 125 12.41 1.96 4.94
CA GLY A 125 12.90 0.61 5.22
C GLY A 125 14.08 0.13 4.39
N GLY A 126 14.64 -1.00 4.85
CA GLY A 126 15.84 -1.61 4.32
C GLY A 126 16.98 -1.71 5.35
N LYS A 127 18.12 -2.21 4.90
CA LYS A 127 19.30 -2.43 5.75
C LYS A 127 19.87 -1.10 6.23
N VAL A 128 20.13 -1.01 7.53
CA VAL A 128 20.69 0.18 8.18
C VAL A 128 22.21 0.19 8.00
N VAL A 129 22.72 1.32 7.51
CA VAL A 129 24.16 1.56 7.36
C VAL A 129 24.87 1.60 8.71
N ALA A 130 26.13 1.16 8.76
CA ALA A 130 26.86 0.92 10.01
C ALA A 130 26.90 2.16 10.93
N GLU A 131 26.98 3.36 10.37
CA GLU A 131 27.08 4.63 11.09
C GLU A 131 25.79 4.99 11.84
N LYS A 132 24.65 4.48 11.36
CA LYS A 132 23.32 4.75 11.94
C LYS A 132 22.82 3.61 12.82
N ARG A 133 23.62 2.57 13.03
CA ARG A 133 23.23 1.43 13.85
C ARG A 133 23.08 1.83 15.31
N TYR A 134 22.10 1.24 15.97
CA TYR A 134 21.90 1.38 17.41
C TYR A 134 22.96 0.57 18.16
N GLU A 135 23.18 -0.69 17.76
CA GLU A 135 24.21 -1.58 18.31
C GLU A 135 25.42 -1.68 17.36
N LYS A 136 26.52 -1.00 17.69
CA LYS A 136 27.76 -1.02 16.86
C LYS A 136 28.36 -2.41 16.67
N ASN A 137 28.24 -3.27 17.68
CA ASN A 137 28.73 -4.66 17.67
C ASN A 137 27.56 -5.67 17.62
N GLY A 138 26.37 -5.20 17.27
CA GLY A 138 25.16 -6.03 17.23
C GLY A 138 25.00 -6.82 15.94
N GLY A 139 23.78 -7.31 15.76
CA GLY A 139 23.35 -7.97 14.53
C GLY A 139 23.15 -6.99 13.37
N THR A 140 22.62 -7.47 12.24
CA THR A 140 22.24 -6.56 11.16
C THR A 140 20.91 -5.87 11.51
N GLU A 141 20.88 -4.55 11.38
CA GLU A 141 19.69 -3.75 11.63
C GLU A 141 18.95 -3.44 10.33
N TYR A 142 17.62 -3.50 10.38
CA TYR A 142 16.75 -3.12 9.27
C TYR A 142 15.64 -2.20 9.76
N ASP A 143 15.40 -1.13 9.02
CA ASP A 143 14.23 -0.28 9.22
C ASP A 143 13.07 -0.81 8.36
N PHE A 144 11.84 -0.57 8.79
CA PHE A 144 10.62 -0.79 8.02
C PHE A 144 9.49 0.09 8.56
N ILE A 145 8.52 0.39 7.70
CA ILE A 145 7.34 1.13 8.11
C ILE A 145 6.33 0.14 8.71
N ALA A 146 6.15 0.25 10.02
CA ALA A 146 5.32 -0.61 10.85
C ALA A 146 3.85 -0.22 10.87
N ASN A 147 3.54 1.00 10.45
CA ASN A 147 2.19 1.53 10.42
C ASN A 147 2.12 2.68 9.42
N PHE A 148 0.95 2.83 8.79
CA PHE A 148 0.67 3.88 7.84
C PHE A 148 -0.73 4.41 8.10
N ARG A 149 -0.87 5.73 8.11
CA ARG A 149 -2.17 6.40 8.20
C ARG A 149 -2.22 7.52 7.18
N SER A 150 -3.17 7.47 6.27
CA SER A 150 -3.49 8.63 5.44
C SER A 150 -4.23 9.65 6.29
N GLU A 151 -3.79 10.91 6.21
CA GLU A 151 -4.39 12.04 6.91
C GLU A 151 -4.91 13.01 5.84
N GLY A 152 -6.24 13.13 5.75
CA GLY A 152 -6.89 14.08 4.85
C GLY A 152 -7.27 15.34 5.62
N HIS A 153 -6.69 16.48 5.28
CA HIS A 153 -7.22 17.79 5.67
C HIS A 153 -7.57 18.60 4.41
N PHE A 154 -8.59 19.46 4.52
CA PHE A 154 -9.28 20.20 3.45
C PHE A 154 -8.37 20.88 2.39
N SER A 155 -7.11 21.15 2.72
CA SER A 155 -6.11 21.77 1.83
C SER A 155 -4.77 21.03 1.75
N SER A 156 -4.60 19.91 2.47
CA SER A 156 -3.36 19.14 2.53
C SER A 156 -3.64 17.65 2.69
N LYS A 157 -3.30 16.88 1.66
CA LYS A 157 -3.32 15.41 1.68
C LYS A 157 -1.96 14.95 2.18
N THR A 158 -1.89 14.50 3.42
CA THR A 158 -0.66 14.05 4.08
C THR A 158 -0.77 12.58 4.46
N ALA A 159 0.36 11.97 4.76
CA ALA A 159 0.40 10.64 5.34
C ALA A 159 1.33 10.64 6.54
N ARG A 160 1.02 9.83 7.53
CA ARG A 160 1.87 9.59 8.68
C ARG A 160 2.37 8.16 8.65
N THR A 161 3.67 7.99 8.77
CA THR A 161 4.33 6.68 8.83
C THR A 161 5.05 6.53 10.16
N TRP A 162 5.04 5.31 10.70
CA TRP A 162 5.82 4.97 11.90
C TRP A 162 6.88 3.97 11.49
N THR A 163 8.14 4.37 11.60
CA THR A 163 9.27 3.54 11.23
C THR A 163 9.83 2.87 12.48
N TYR A 164 10.02 1.56 12.37
CA TYR A 164 10.62 0.73 13.39
C TYR A 164 11.85 0.04 12.84
N ARG A 165 12.74 -0.28 13.75
CA ARG A 165 13.96 -1.02 13.50
C ARG A 165 13.87 -2.40 14.12
N ILE A 166 14.26 -3.41 13.36
CA ILE A 166 14.47 -4.75 13.86
C ILE A 166 15.97 -5.10 13.82
N MET A 167 16.43 -5.79 14.86
CA MET A 167 17.79 -6.30 14.96
C MET A 167 17.77 -7.80 14.63
N CYS A 168 18.29 -8.16 13.47
CA CYS A 168 18.42 -9.55 13.05
C CYS A 168 19.75 -10.13 13.52
N GLU A 169 19.76 -11.38 13.94
CA GLU A 169 21.02 -12.05 14.26
C GLU A 169 21.92 -12.12 13.02
N ASN A 170 23.24 -12.11 13.22
CA ASN A 170 24.19 -12.25 12.11
C ASN A 170 23.97 -13.65 11.54
N GLU A 171 23.29 -13.74 10.37
CA GLU A 171 22.92 -14.94 9.56
C GLU A 171 21.40 -15.10 9.28
N GLU A 172 20.50 -14.31 9.87
CA GLU A 172 19.10 -14.31 9.46
C GLU A 172 18.93 -13.49 8.16
N GLU A 173 18.68 -14.17 7.04
CA GLU A 173 18.29 -13.53 5.77
C GLU A 173 16.80 -13.14 5.77
N PRO A 174 16.41 -12.13 4.97
CA PRO A 174 15.02 -11.73 4.80
C PRO A 174 14.14 -12.94 4.50
N THR A 175 13.20 -13.22 5.40
CA THR A 175 12.19 -14.27 5.21
C THR A 175 11.52 -14.04 3.86
N THR A 176 11.67 -14.93 2.89
CA THR A 176 11.04 -14.71 1.58
C THR A 176 9.53 -14.90 1.75
N ALA A 177 8.73 -13.87 1.47
CA ALA A 177 7.27 -14.01 1.52
C ALA A 177 6.88 -15.01 0.43
N ALA A 178 6.14 -16.06 0.79
CA ALA A 178 5.67 -17.04 -0.16
C ALA A 178 4.89 -16.31 -1.27
N PRO A 179 5.14 -16.60 -2.56
CA PRO A 179 4.37 -16.00 -3.63
C PRO A 179 2.89 -16.36 -3.46
N ALA A 180 2.01 -15.35 -3.59
CA ALA A 180 0.57 -15.59 -3.65
C ALA A 180 0.28 -16.59 -4.78
N PRO A 181 -0.64 -17.56 -4.60
CA PRO A 181 -1.02 -18.48 -5.66
C PRO A 181 -1.58 -17.68 -6.83
N ILE A 182 -0.87 -17.72 -7.95
CA ILE A 182 -1.31 -17.14 -9.22
C ILE A 182 -2.41 -18.07 -9.72
N ASN A 183 -3.68 -17.65 -9.60
CA ASN A 183 -4.74 -18.27 -10.39
C ASN A 183 -4.43 -17.91 -11.86
N SER A 184 -3.86 -18.87 -12.58
CA SER A 184 -3.66 -18.78 -14.01
C SER A 184 -5.01 -18.62 -14.69
N VAL A 185 -5.17 -17.47 -15.35
CA VAL A 185 -6.09 -17.28 -16.47
C VAL A 185 -5.84 -18.42 -17.46
N VAL A 186 -6.83 -19.28 -17.68
CA VAL A 186 -6.92 -20.08 -18.90
C VAL A 186 -7.81 -19.26 -19.83
N GLU A 187 -7.18 -18.42 -20.64
CA GLU A 187 -7.71 -18.09 -21.97
C GLU A 187 -7.48 -19.33 -22.82
N GLU A 188 -8.55 -20.00 -23.24
CA GLU A 188 -8.50 -20.88 -24.40
C GLU A 188 -9.26 -20.19 -25.54
N GLU A 189 -8.48 -19.79 -26.54
CA GLU A 189 -8.96 -19.18 -27.78
C GLU A 189 -9.86 -20.14 -28.56
N ARG A 190 -11.01 -19.59 -28.95
CA ARG A 190 -11.72 -19.74 -30.22
C ARG A 190 -10.99 -20.55 -31.31
N ALA A 191 -11.41 -21.80 -31.53
CA ALA A 191 -11.24 -22.49 -32.81
C ALA A 191 -12.56 -22.43 -33.62
N SER A 192 -12.52 -21.69 -34.72
CA SER A 192 -13.50 -21.69 -35.81
C SER A 192 -13.18 -22.84 -36.76
N GLY A 193 -14.15 -23.70 -37.06
CA GLY A 193 -14.06 -24.71 -38.11
C GLY A 193 -15.44 -25.18 -38.54
N GLU A 194 -15.96 -24.61 -39.63
CA GLU A 194 -17.10 -25.12 -40.40
C GLU A 194 -16.75 -26.44 -41.11
N ALA A 195 -17.70 -27.38 -41.21
CA ALA A 195 -18.16 -27.99 -42.47
C ALA A 195 -19.12 -29.18 -42.24
N SER A 196 -20.18 -29.20 -43.07
CA SER A 196 -20.98 -30.35 -43.59
C SER A 196 -21.55 -31.38 -42.60
N GLY A 197 -22.85 -31.72 -42.55
CA GLY A 197 -23.86 -31.81 -43.60
C GLY A 197 -24.05 -33.28 -44.01
N GLU A 198 -25.01 -33.99 -43.39
CA GLU A 198 -25.69 -35.21 -43.90
C GLU A 198 -26.77 -35.61 -42.86
N GLU A 199 -28.05 -35.35 -43.15
CA GLU A 199 -29.03 -36.31 -43.70
C GLU A 199 -29.54 -37.33 -42.64
N MET A 200 -30.69 -37.03 -42.04
CA MET A 200 -31.50 -38.01 -41.28
C MET A 200 -32.71 -38.39 -42.14
N ALA A 201 -32.60 -39.55 -42.79
CA ALA A 201 -33.72 -40.27 -43.37
C ALA A 201 -34.40 -41.15 -42.31
N TYR A 202 -35.72 -41.28 -42.45
CA TYR A 202 -36.65 -42.10 -41.68
C TYR A 202 -36.52 -43.61 -42.00
N GLU A 203 -36.69 -44.45 -40.98
CA GLU A 203 -37.49 -45.69 -40.97
C GLU A 203 -38.19 -45.69 -39.58
N ASP A 204 -39.49 -45.95 -39.39
CA ASP A 204 -40.47 -46.78 -40.11
C ASP A 204 -40.84 -46.44 -41.56
#